data_AF-A0A0P9DBR2-F1
#
_entry.id   AF-A0A0P9DBR2-F1
#
_cell.length_a   1.000
_cell.length_b   1.000
_cell.length_c   1.000
_cell.angle_alpha   90.00
_cell.angle_beta   90.00
_cell.angle_gamma   90.00
#
_symmetry.space_group_name_H-M   'P 1'
#
loop_
_entity.id
_entity.type
_entity.pdbx_description
1 polymer ?
#
loop_
_entity_poly.entity_id
_entity_poly.type
_entity_poly.pdbx_seq_one_letter_code
_entity_poly.pdbx_strand_id
1 'polypeptide(L)'
;MERGVRIRPWRMAAGVAALIALLGAIALGVLLYRTFQAINYPGATHVADETITRYTPNFVIRRTSVFRTTDAFNKVYNWYSVRFSLGPESYAQSNCILMSKSSTRGWGLEEQMSVMVCGTPNDQMMFVMRSFMLRYPRL
;
A
#
# COMPACT_ATOMS: atom_id res chain seq x y z
N MET A 1 -37.17 -34.05 29.82
CA MET A 1 -36.11 -34.84 29.16
C MET A 1 -35.30 -33.91 28.28
N GLU A 2 -34.22 -33.37 28.83
CA GLU A 2 -33.32 -32.45 28.14
C GLU A 2 -32.48 -33.22 27.12
N ARG A 3 -32.67 -32.94 25.83
CA ARG A 3 -31.85 -33.50 24.75
C ARG A 3 -30.50 -32.77 24.75
N GLY A 4 -29.55 -33.30 25.50
CA GLY A 4 -28.16 -32.84 25.49
C GLY A 4 -27.59 -32.94 24.07
N VAL A 5 -27.41 -31.78 23.42
CA VAL A 5 -26.75 -31.68 22.12
C VAL A 5 -25.31 -32.13 22.33
N ARG A 6 -24.99 -33.37 21.95
CA ARG A 6 -23.64 -33.92 22.02
C ARG A 6 -22.82 -33.34 20.87
N ILE A 7 -22.37 -32.09 21.03
CA ILE A 7 -21.53 -31.42 20.02
C ILE A 7 -20.19 -32.16 19.99
N ARG A 8 -19.94 -32.89 18.89
CA ARG A 8 -18.66 -33.58 18.66
C ARG A 8 -17.53 -32.54 18.71
N PRO A 9 -16.47 -32.72 19.51
CA PRO A 9 -15.43 -31.70 19.76
C PRO A 9 -14.76 -31.20 18.47
N TRP A 10 -14.67 -32.04 17.43
CA TRP A 10 -14.17 -31.65 16.10
C TRP A 10 -15.02 -30.61 15.37
N ARG A 11 -16.35 -30.57 15.57
CA ARG A 11 -17.22 -29.54 14.97
C ARG A 11 -17.03 -28.19 15.64
N MET A 12 -16.77 -28.18 16.95
CA MET A 12 -16.43 -26.97 17.70
C MET A 12 -15.04 -26.47 17.29
N ALA A 13 -14.05 -27.37 17.17
CA ALA A 13 -12.71 -27.02 16.71
C ALA A 13 -12.71 -26.45 15.28
N ALA A 14 -13.48 -27.04 14.36
CA ALA A 14 -13.63 -26.52 13.00
C ALA A 14 -14.32 -25.15 12.97
N GLY A 15 -15.36 -24.95 13.80
CA GLY A 15 -16.04 -23.66 13.93
C GLY A 15 -15.12 -22.57 14.47
N VAL A 16 -14.31 -22.88 15.49
CA VAL A 16 -13.32 -21.97 16.06
C VAL A 16 -12.21 -21.65 15.05
N ALA A 17 -11.70 -22.65 14.32
CA ALA A 17 -10.68 -22.43 13.29
C ALA A 17 -11.20 -21.54 12.15
N ALA A 18 -12.43 -21.75 11.70
CA ALA A 18 -13.07 -20.91 10.69
C ALA A 18 -13.26 -19.46 11.18
N LEU A 19 -13.66 -19.28 12.44
CA LEU A 19 -13.81 -17.95 13.04
C LEU A 19 -12.47 -17.21 13.13
N ILE A 20 -11.41 -17.91 13.57
CA ILE A 20 -10.05 -17.36 13.63
C ILE A 20 -9.56 -16.96 12.23
N ALA A 21 -9.77 -17.80 11.22
CA ALA A 21 -9.40 -17.50 9.85
C ALA A 21 -10.12 -16.25 9.32
N LEU A 22 -11.43 -16.13 9.62
CA LEU A 22 -12.23 -14.99 9.20
C LEU A 22 -11.78 -13.70 9.89
N LEU A 23 -11.57 -13.73 11.21
CA LEU A 23 -11.03 -12.59 11.95
C LEU A 23 -9.62 -12.20 11.47
N GLY A 24 -8.78 -13.19 11.16
CA GLY A 24 -7.46 -12.97 10.57
C GLY A 24 -7.54 -12.26 9.21
N ALA A 25 -8.45 -12.69 8.34
CA ALA A 25 -8.67 -12.06 7.04
C ALA A 25 -9.18 -10.62 7.17
N ILE A 26 -10.12 -10.36 8.10
CA ILE A 26 -10.62 -9.01 8.38
C ILE A 26 -9.50 -8.12 8.92
N ALA A 27 -8.72 -8.61 9.89
CA ALA A 27 -7.60 -7.86 10.46
C ALA A 27 -6.56 -7.51 9.39
N LEU A 28 -6.22 -8.46 8.52
CA LEU A 28 -5.32 -8.25 7.39
C LEU A 28 -5.88 -7.20 6.42
N GLY A 29 -7.17 -7.29 6.09
CA GLY A 29 -7.86 -6.32 5.23
C GLY A 29 -7.83 -4.90 5.81
N VAL A 30 -8.08 -4.74 7.12
CA VAL A 30 -8.01 -3.44 7.81
C VAL A 30 -6.59 -2.88 7.82
N LEU A 31 -5.59 -3.73 8.08
CA LEU A 31 -4.18 -3.32 8.04
C LEU A 31 -3.80 -2.82 6.64
N LEU A 32 -4.11 -3.58 5.60
CA LEU A 32 -3.86 -3.20 4.22
C LEU A 32 -4.58 -1.89 3.88
N TYR A 33 -5.87 -1.78 4.21
CA TYR A 33 -6.65 -0.56 3.97
C TYR A 33 -6.03 0.66 4.64
N ARG A 34 -5.62 0.55 5.91
CA ARG A 34 -4.95 1.64 6.63
C ARG A 34 -3.63 2.02 5.98
N THR A 35 -2.85 1.04 5.53
CA THR A 35 -1.59 1.34 4.84
C THR A 35 -1.79 2.03 3.51
N PHE A 36 -2.87 1.71 2.77
CA PHE A 36 -3.24 2.40 1.54
C PHE A 36 -3.74 3.81 1.84
N GLN A 37 -4.66 4.00 2.79
CA GLN A 37 -5.17 5.33 3.14
C GLN A 37 -4.08 6.25 3.69
N ALA A 38 -3.03 5.69 4.31
CA ALA A 38 -1.92 6.47 4.83
C ALA A 38 -1.16 7.27 3.76
N ILE A 39 -1.29 6.92 2.47
CA ILE A 39 -0.64 7.63 1.36
C ILE A 39 -1.37 8.91 0.96
N ASN A 40 -2.61 9.10 1.40
CA ASN A 40 -3.41 10.25 0.99
C ASN A 40 -2.90 11.51 1.65
N TYR A 41 -2.49 12.47 0.83
CA TYR A 41 -2.16 13.80 1.30
C TYR A 41 -3.42 14.52 1.81
N PRO A 42 -3.37 15.18 2.99
CA PRO A 42 -4.54 15.84 3.57
C PRO A 42 -5.03 16.99 2.69
N GLY A 43 -6.33 17.01 2.38
CA GLY A 43 -6.94 18.05 1.55
C GLY A 43 -6.65 17.93 0.05
N ALA A 44 -5.94 16.89 -0.39
CA ALA A 44 -5.80 16.61 -1.82
C ALA A 44 -7.06 15.94 -2.38
N THR A 45 -7.42 16.31 -3.61
CA THR A 45 -8.42 15.61 -4.41
C THR A 45 -7.78 14.38 -5.06
N HIS A 46 -8.42 13.22 -4.87
CA HIS A 46 -8.06 12.00 -5.60
C HIS A 46 -8.49 12.14 -7.06
N VAL A 47 -7.59 11.80 -7.98
CA VAL A 47 -7.80 11.93 -9.43
C VAL A 47 -7.98 10.57 -10.08
N ALA A 48 -7.06 9.64 -9.82
CA ALA A 48 -7.06 8.34 -10.47
C ALA A 48 -6.29 7.31 -9.65
N ASP A 49 -6.66 6.04 -9.82
CA ASP A 49 -5.93 4.89 -9.31
C ASP A 49 -5.64 3.92 -10.46
N GLU A 50 -4.43 3.39 -10.48
CA GLU A 50 -4.02 2.29 -11.35
C GLU A 50 -3.45 1.18 -10.47
N THR A 51 -3.88 -0.06 -10.68
CA THR A 51 -3.27 -1.22 -10.01
C THR A 51 -2.86 -2.25 -11.05
N ILE A 52 -1.57 -2.58 -11.07
CA ILE A 52 -0.98 -3.60 -11.92
C ILE A 52 -0.57 -4.77 -11.03
N THR A 53 -1.06 -5.96 -11.37
CA THR A 53 -0.65 -7.20 -10.72
C THR A 53 0.02 -8.11 -11.74
N ARG A 54 1.24 -8.57 -11.45
CA ARG A 54 1.93 -9.59 -12.23
C ARG A 54 2.17 -10.80 -11.33
N TYR A 55 1.83 -11.97 -11.83
CA TYR A 55 1.97 -13.21 -11.06
C TYR A 55 3.28 -13.93 -11.35
N THR A 56 3.84 -13.80 -12.55
CA THR A 56 5.06 -14.49 -12.98
C THR A 56 6.07 -13.52 -13.63
N PRO A 57 7.39 -13.76 -13.51
CA PRO A 57 8.06 -14.79 -12.71
C PRO A 57 8.14 -14.46 -11.21
N ASN A 58 7.83 -13.22 -10.83
CA ASN A 58 7.72 -12.77 -9.45
C ASN A 58 6.29 -12.26 -9.23
N PHE A 59 5.79 -12.39 -8.01
CA PHE A 59 4.51 -11.81 -7.65
C PHE A 59 4.71 -10.33 -7.34
N VAL A 60 4.18 -9.46 -8.21
CA VAL A 60 4.29 -8.00 -8.10
C VAL A 60 2.91 -7.40 -8.04
N ILE A 61 2.60 -6.69 -6.97
CA ILE A 61 1.45 -5.80 -6.89
C ILE A 61 1.99 -4.37 -6.89
N ARG A 62 1.65 -3.58 -7.91
CA ARG A 62 1.98 -2.16 -8.01
C ARG A 62 0.70 -1.35 -8.04
N ARG A 63 0.54 -0.43 -7.10
CA ARG A 63 -0.55 0.55 -7.10
C ARG A 63 0.03 1.95 -7.28
N THR A 64 -0.53 2.68 -8.22
CA THR A 64 -0.23 4.09 -8.46
C THR A 64 -1.50 4.88 -8.20
N SER A 65 -1.43 5.84 -7.28
CA SER A 65 -2.53 6.75 -6.96
C SER A 65 -2.13 8.16 -7.31
N VAL A 66 -3.03 8.87 -7.98
CA VAL A 66 -2.83 10.25 -8.44
C VAL A 66 -3.70 11.17 -7.60
N PHE A 67 -3.07 12.20 -7.05
CA PHE A 67 -3.73 13.21 -6.25
C PHE A 67 -3.43 14.60 -6.83
N ARG A 68 -4.30 15.56 -6.53
CA ARG A 68 -4.14 16.97 -6.87
C ARG A 68 -4.37 17.84 -5.63
N THR A 69 -3.60 18.90 -5.46
CA THR A 69 -3.77 19.84 -4.35
C THR A 69 -3.35 21.25 -4.76
N THR A 70 -3.97 22.26 -4.16
CA THR A 70 -3.60 23.67 -4.31
C THR A 70 -2.48 24.09 -3.36
N ASP A 71 -2.05 23.19 -2.46
CA ASP A 71 -0.97 23.45 -1.51
C ASP A 71 0.38 23.71 -2.20
N ALA A 72 1.25 24.49 -1.57
CA ALA A 72 2.58 24.77 -2.11
C ALA A 72 3.43 23.49 -2.27
N PHE A 73 4.23 23.44 -3.34
CA PHE A 73 5.11 22.32 -3.68
C PHE A 73 5.95 21.84 -2.48
N ASN A 74 6.64 22.77 -1.81
CA ASN A 74 7.52 22.45 -0.66
C ASN A 74 6.77 21.77 0.49
N LYS A 75 5.50 22.13 0.73
CA LYS A 75 4.67 21.53 1.77
C LYS A 75 4.36 20.07 1.44
N VAL A 76 3.97 19.81 0.19
CA VAL A 76 3.68 18.46 -0.31
C VAL A 76 4.94 17.61 -0.30
N TYR A 77 6.04 18.14 -0.83
CA TYR A 77 7.34 17.48 -0.85
C TYR A 77 7.80 17.07 0.55
N ASN A 78 7.80 18.02 1.50
CA ASN A 78 8.21 17.75 2.88
C ASN A 78 7.30 16.76 3.58
N TRP A 79 6.00 16.78 3.30
CA TRP A 79 5.07 15.83 3.89
C TRP A 79 5.41 14.39 3.46
N TYR A 80 5.58 14.14 2.16
CA TYR A 80 5.90 12.79 1.67
C TYR A 80 7.31 12.34 2.05
N SER A 81 8.30 13.24 1.98
CA SER A 81 9.70 12.93 2.32
C SER A 81 9.83 12.53 3.79
N VAL A 82 9.18 13.25 4.71
CA VAL A 82 9.21 12.96 6.15
C VAL A 82 8.34 11.75 6.49
N ARG A 83 7.09 11.71 6.02
CA ARG A 83 6.10 10.67 6.37
C ARG A 83 6.54 9.27 5.97
N PHE A 84 7.19 9.13 4.82
CA PHE A 84 7.62 7.85 4.28
C PHE A 84 9.14 7.67 4.28
N SER A 85 9.87 8.67 4.80
CA SER A 85 11.33 8.66 4.85
C SER A 85 11.95 8.25 3.51
N LEU A 86 11.45 8.83 2.41
CA LEU A 86 11.73 8.41 1.02
C LEU A 86 13.18 8.69 0.59
N GLY A 87 13.99 9.28 1.45
CA GLY A 87 15.38 9.62 1.13
C GLY A 87 15.48 10.85 0.22
N PRO A 88 16.69 11.14 -0.30
CA PRO A 88 16.92 12.27 -1.18
C PRO A 88 16.21 12.10 -2.53
N GLU A 89 16.08 13.20 -3.25
CA GLU A 89 15.53 13.25 -4.61
C GLU A 89 16.23 12.22 -5.50
N SER A 90 15.46 11.27 -6.03
CA SER A 90 15.98 10.24 -6.93
C SER A 90 16.07 10.75 -8.36
N TYR A 91 15.19 11.68 -8.74
CA TYR A 91 15.17 12.28 -10.07
C TYR A 91 14.41 13.62 -10.02
N ALA A 92 14.86 14.62 -10.78
CA ALA A 92 14.14 15.86 -10.98
C ALA A 92 14.11 16.21 -12.47
N GLN A 93 12.92 16.46 -13.01
CA GLN A 93 12.72 16.86 -14.41
C GLN A 93 11.77 18.05 -14.47
N SER A 94 12.33 19.21 -14.83
CA SER A 94 11.60 20.49 -14.88
C SER A 94 10.85 20.73 -13.56
N ASN A 95 9.52 20.75 -13.57
CA ASN A 95 8.69 21.01 -12.39
C ASN A 95 8.34 19.74 -11.60
N CYS A 96 8.90 18.57 -11.94
CA CYS A 96 8.61 17.31 -11.28
C CYS A 96 9.81 16.79 -10.49
N ILE A 97 9.60 16.43 -9.21
CA ILE A 97 10.60 15.79 -8.36
C ILE A 97 10.09 14.42 -7.93
N LEU A 98 10.92 13.40 -8.14
CA LEU A 98 10.69 12.02 -7.75
C LEU A 98 11.51 11.71 -6.49
N MET A 99 10.82 11.32 -5.43
CA MET A 99 11.40 10.70 -4.24
C MET A 99 11.11 9.21 -4.30
N SER A 100 12.10 8.36 -4.02
CA SER A 100 11.87 6.92 -4.06
C SER A 100 12.71 6.18 -3.03
N LYS A 101 12.11 5.13 -2.46
CA LYS A 101 12.76 4.23 -1.53
C LYS A 101 12.41 2.80 -1.86
N SER A 102 13.42 1.95 -1.82
CA SER A 102 13.27 0.50 -1.86
C SER A 102 13.77 -0.09 -0.56
N SER A 103 13.06 -1.08 -0.03
CA SER A 103 13.49 -1.82 1.17
C SER A 103 13.17 -3.29 1.03
N THR A 104 14.12 -4.13 1.40
CA THR A 104 13.96 -5.58 1.41
C THR A 104 13.57 -6.02 2.82
N ARG A 105 12.40 -6.63 3.00
CA ARG A 105 11.87 -7.05 4.31
C ARG A 105 12.16 -8.52 4.64
N GLY A 106 13.25 -9.07 4.09
CA GLY A 106 13.60 -10.49 4.23
C GLY A 106 12.71 -11.40 3.37
N TRP A 107 13.11 -12.67 3.22
CA TRP A 107 12.33 -13.70 2.50
C TRP A 107 12.00 -13.37 1.03
N GLY A 108 12.84 -12.56 0.37
CA GLY A 108 12.61 -12.14 -1.02
C GLY A 108 11.47 -11.14 -1.22
N LEU A 109 10.93 -10.57 -0.13
CA LEU A 109 9.94 -9.48 -0.19
C LEU A 109 10.64 -8.13 -0.33
N GLU A 110 10.42 -7.47 -1.46
CA GLU A 110 10.85 -6.11 -1.76
C GLU A 110 9.63 -5.18 -1.74
N GLU A 111 9.73 -4.11 -0.95
CA GLU A 111 8.77 -3.02 -0.94
C GLU A 111 9.43 -1.81 -1.59
N GLN A 112 8.82 -1.27 -2.64
CA GLN A 112 9.25 -0.02 -3.26
C GLN A 112 8.14 1.01 -3.16
N MET A 113 8.52 2.22 -2.81
CA MET A 113 7.62 3.36 -2.80
C MET A 113 8.27 4.51 -3.54
N SER A 114 7.53 5.15 -4.43
CA SER A 114 7.96 6.40 -5.03
C SER A 114 6.83 7.41 -5.01
N VAL A 115 7.20 8.68 -4.90
CA VAL A 115 6.30 9.80 -4.96
C VAL A 115 6.90 10.80 -5.92
N MET A 116 6.20 11.03 -7.02
CA MET A 116 6.52 12.12 -7.94
C MET A 116 5.60 13.29 -7.65
N VAL A 117 6.17 14.44 -7.28
CA VAL A 117 5.43 15.68 -7.11
C VAL A 117 5.72 16.56 -8.31
N CYS A 118 4.69 17.01 -9.03
CA CYS A 118 4.78 17.82 -10.23
C CYS A 118 4.05 19.15 -10.03
N GLY A 119 4.75 20.26 -10.25
CA GLY A 119 4.17 21.59 -10.29
C GLY A 119 3.49 21.88 -11.62
N THR A 120 2.17 22.07 -11.58
CA THR A 120 1.41 22.66 -12.67
C THR A 120 1.20 24.16 -12.41
N PRO A 121 0.79 24.96 -13.40
CA PRO A 121 0.62 26.41 -13.21
C PRO A 121 -0.36 26.80 -12.09
N ASN A 122 -1.37 25.96 -11.83
CA ASN A 122 -2.41 26.26 -10.85
C ASN A 122 -2.35 25.37 -9.60
N ASP A 123 -1.84 24.14 -9.73
CA ASP A 123 -1.92 23.10 -8.69
C ASP A 123 -0.69 22.20 -8.67
N GLN A 124 -0.56 21.39 -7.63
CA GLN A 124 0.42 20.33 -7.52
C GLN A 124 -0.24 18.99 -7.79
N MET A 125 0.37 18.19 -8.66
CA MET A 125 0.00 16.79 -8.87
C MET A 125 0.97 15.88 -8.13
N MET A 126 0.45 14.84 -7.50
CA MET A 126 1.24 13.83 -6.81
C MET A 126 0.93 12.46 -7.41
N PHE A 127 1.96 11.77 -7.87
CA PHE A 127 1.88 10.38 -8.31
C PHE A 127 2.55 9.52 -7.26
N VAL A 128 1.74 8.84 -6.46
CA VAL A 128 2.20 7.99 -5.36
C VAL A 128 2.14 6.55 -5.82
N MET A 129 3.32 5.96 -6.07
CA MET A 129 3.46 4.56 -6.43
C MET A 129 3.92 3.75 -5.22
N ARG A 130 3.27 2.62 -4.98
CA ARG A 130 3.75 1.56 -4.08
C ARG A 130 3.76 0.24 -4.82
N SER A 131 4.85 -0.49 -4.69
CA SER A 131 4.98 -1.84 -5.18
C SER A 131 5.42 -2.79 -4.07
N PHE A 132 4.79 -3.96 -4.06
CA PHE A 132 5.22 -5.12 -3.29
C PHE A 132 5.62 -6.20 -4.28
N MET A 133 6.86 -6.63 -4.21
CA MET A 133 7.40 -7.71 -5.02
C MET A 133 7.80 -8.85 -4.09
N LEU A 134 7.19 -10.01 -4.27
CA LEU A 134 7.64 -11.26 -3.67
C LEU A 134 8.38 -12.07 -4.73
N ARG A 135 9.69 -12.21 -4.53
CA ARG A 135 10.53 -13.09 -5.33
C ARG A 135 10.46 -14.49 -4.74
N TYR A 136 9.96 -15.44 -5.53
CA TYR A 136 10.00 -16.86 -5.19
C TYR A 136 10.94 -17.57 -6.18
N PRO A 137 11.69 -18.61 -5.75
CA PRO A 137 12.52 -19.36 -6.66
C PRO A 137 11.66 -19.95 -7.78
N ARG A 138 12.13 -19.85 -9.04
CA ARG A 138 11.52 -20.58 -10.15
C ARG A 138 11.62 -22.06 -9.82
N LEU A 139 10.47 -22.74 -9.73
CA LEU A 139 10.38 -24.21 -9.75
C LEU A 139 10.93 -24.74 -11.08
#